data_AF-A0A1K2FB81-F1
#
_entry.id   AF-A0A1K2FB81-F1
#
_cell.length_a   1.000
_cell.length_b   1.000
_cell.length_c   1.000
_cell.angle_alpha   90.00
_cell.angle_beta   90.00
_cell.angle_gamma   90.00
#
_symmetry.space_group_name_H-M   'P 1'
#
loop_
_entity.id
_entity.type
_entity.pdbx_description
1 polymer ?
#
loop_
_entity_poly.entity_id
_entity_poly.type
_entity_poly.pdbx_seq_one_letter_code
_entity_poly.pdbx_strand_id
1 'polypeptide(L)'
;MRPNTHTVLYDPHGYFGAELPLDRVPYERLITAVLSWTDPATLPPHDYEQIALQLTGHARAVATDVRHHTDLLDDKSGPRALAEIILAEAQRRLDASHKGTLACVQNRARLVRALYERLDRLQPAPGDRTA
;
A
#
# COMPACT_ATOMS: atom_id res chain seq x y z
N MET A 1 8.97 34.36 -1.06
CA MET A 1 9.29 33.05 -1.66
C MET A 1 9.86 32.17 -0.55
N ARG A 2 9.07 31.24 0.00
CA ARG A 2 9.54 30.30 1.03
C ARG A 2 9.93 28.99 0.32
N PRO A 3 11.15 28.45 0.50
CA PRO A 3 11.50 27.16 -0.08
C PRO A 3 10.66 26.09 0.63
N ASN A 4 9.89 25.35 -0.16
CA ASN A 4 9.07 24.25 0.31
C ASN A 4 10.00 23.05 0.51
N THR A 5 10.63 22.95 1.69
CA THR A 5 11.47 21.81 2.09
C THR A 5 10.60 20.58 2.29
N HIS A 6 10.24 19.93 1.19
CA HIS A 6 9.69 18.58 1.23
C HIS A 6 10.86 17.62 1.44
N THR A 7 11.04 17.18 2.68
CA THR A 7 11.95 16.09 3.00
C THR A 7 11.28 14.80 2.58
N VAL A 8 11.69 14.24 1.43
CA VAL A 8 11.29 12.88 1.03
C VAL A 8 12.01 11.91 1.95
N LEU A 9 11.32 11.43 2.97
CA LEU A 9 11.86 10.46 3.93
C LEU A 9 11.86 9.06 3.28
N TYR A 10 13.03 8.62 2.85
CA TYR A 10 13.23 7.26 2.36
C TYR A 10 13.22 6.31 3.56
N ASP A 11 12.10 5.62 3.78
CA ASP A 11 11.93 4.58 4.81
C ASP A 11 11.89 3.19 4.15
N PRO A 12 13.05 2.59 3.87
CA PRO A 12 13.11 1.27 3.24
C PRO A 12 12.60 0.14 4.14
N HIS A 13 12.54 0.38 5.45
CA HIS A 13 12.19 -0.63 6.46
C HIS A 13 10.78 -0.45 7.05
N GLY A 14 10.12 0.68 6.79
CA GLY A 14 8.73 0.93 7.17
C GLY A 14 8.54 1.25 8.66
N TYR A 15 9.59 1.63 9.38
CA TYR A 15 9.52 1.89 10.83
C TYR A 15 8.71 3.14 11.18
N PHE A 16 8.62 4.13 10.30
CA PHE A 16 7.87 5.36 10.56
C PHE A 16 6.36 5.20 10.32
N GLY A 17 5.93 4.15 9.61
CA GLY A 17 4.53 3.90 9.31
C GLY A 17 3.69 3.50 10.51
N ALA A 18 4.32 2.99 11.59
CA ALA A 18 3.60 2.49 12.76
C ALA A 18 3.08 3.60 13.71
N GLU A 19 3.58 4.84 13.60
CA GLU A 19 3.26 5.93 14.53
C GLU A 19 2.34 7.01 13.93
N LEU A 20 2.24 7.10 12.60
CA LEU A 20 1.42 8.11 11.91
C LEU A 20 0.36 7.43 11.04
N PRO A 21 -0.89 7.91 11.05
CA PRO A 21 -1.92 7.36 10.18
C PRO A 21 -1.47 7.48 8.71
N LEU A 22 -1.60 6.38 7.97
CA LEU A 22 -1.33 6.35 6.53
C LEU A 22 -2.05 7.51 5.84
N ASP A 23 -1.31 8.41 5.20
CA ASP A 23 -1.92 9.43 4.35
C ASP A 23 -2.45 8.77 3.07
N ARG A 24 -3.70 8.30 3.13
CA ARG A 24 -4.29 7.48 2.06
C ARG A 24 -4.68 8.28 0.83
N VAL A 25 -5.10 9.53 1.01
CA VAL A 25 -5.75 10.34 -0.04
C VAL A 25 -4.85 10.53 -1.27
N PRO A 26 -3.55 10.88 -1.14
CA PRO A 26 -2.66 10.99 -2.30
C PRO A 26 -2.50 9.66 -3.05
N TYR A 27 -2.38 8.56 -2.32
CA TYR A 27 -2.19 7.24 -2.90
C TYR A 27 -3.46 6.70 -3.56
N GLU A 28 -4.64 6.95 -3.00
CA GLU A 28 -5.92 6.60 -3.64
C GLU A 28 -6.11 7.32 -4.98
N ARG A 29 -5.74 8.61 -5.05
CA ARG A 29 -5.73 9.38 -6.30
C ARG A 29 -4.72 8.83 -7.30
N LEU A 30 -3.51 8.52 -6.85
CA LEU A 30 -2.47 7.92 -7.70
C LEU A 30 -2.89 6.55 -8.23
N ILE A 31 -3.45 5.69 -7.38
CA ILE A 31 -4.00 4.37 -7.76
C ILE A 31 -5.08 4.54 -8.82
N THR A 32 -6.02 5.47 -8.60
CA THR A 32 -7.10 5.75 -9.55
C THR A 32 -6.53 6.19 -10.90
N ALA A 33 -5.56 7.11 -10.91
CA ALA A 33 -4.89 7.56 -12.13
C ALA A 33 -4.16 6.41 -12.85
N VAL A 34 -3.31 5.67 -12.15
CA VAL A 34 -2.54 4.53 -12.70
C VAL A 34 -3.46 3.48 -13.32
N LEU A 35 -4.57 3.15 -12.65
CA LEU A 35 -5.50 2.14 -13.14
C LEU A 35 -6.34 2.63 -14.33
N SER A 36 -6.42 3.94 -14.55
CA SER A 36 -7.08 4.51 -15.74
C SER A 36 -6.19 4.55 -16.99
N TRP A 37 -4.87 4.43 -16.84
CA TRP A 37 -3.94 4.46 -17.96
C TRP A 37 -4.06 3.21 -18.82
N THR A 38 -4.21 3.41 -20.14
CA THR A 38 -4.30 2.32 -21.12
C THR A 38 -3.12 2.28 -22.08
N ASP A 39 -2.41 3.39 -22.25
CA ASP A 39 -1.27 3.50 -23.17
C ASP A 39 0.06 3.25 -22.43
N PRO A 40 0.83 2.20 -22.78
CA PRO A 40 2.16 1.98 -22.23
C PRO A 40 3.13 3.15 -22.45
N ALA A 41 2.91 4.01 -23.45
CA ALA A 41 3.72 5.18 -23.74
C ALA A 41 3.30 6.45 -22.96
N THR A 42 2.33 6.35 -22.03
CA THR A 42 1.86 7.49 -21.22
C THR A 42 3.01 8.20 -20.49
N LEU A 43 4.02 7.45 -20.03
CA LEU A 43 5.17 7.97 -19.30
C LEU A 43 6.48 7.33 -19.80
N PRO A 44 7.63 8.01 -19.63
CA PRO A 44 8.92 7.39 -19.85
C PRO A 44 9.17 6.26 -18.82
N PRO A 45 9.99 5.24 -19.16
CA PRO A 45 10.24 4.09 -18.27
C PRO A 45 10.71 4.44 -16.86
N HIS A 46 11.49 5.51 -16.71
CA HIS A 46 12.00 5.97 -15.41
C HIS A 46 10.87 6.44 -14.49
N ASP A 47 9.84 7.10 -15.03
CA ASP A 47 8.71 7.57 -14.23
C ASP A 47 7.86 6.37 -13.76
N TYR A 48 7.67 5.36 -14.61
CA TYR A 48 7.04 4.11 -14.16
C TYR A 48 7.83 3.43 -13.04
N GLU A 49 9.16 3.43 -13.13
CA GLU A 49 10.00 2.88 -12.07
C GLU A 49 9.84 3.65 -10.76
N GLN A 50 9.87 4.98 -10.80
CA GLN A 50 9.65 5.82 -9.62
C GLN A 50 8.27 5.60 -8.99
N ILE A 51 7.21 5.54 -9.80
CA ILE A 51 5.86 5.29 -9.30
C ILE A 51 5.76 3.86 -8.72
N ALA A 52 6.38 2.86 -9.36
CA ALA A 52 6.42 1.51 -8.82
C ALA A 52 7.11 1.47 -7.45
N LEU A 53 8.22 2.18 -7.28
CA LEU A 53 8.93 2.28 -5.99
C LEU A 53 8.06 2.97 -4.92
N GLN A 54 7.38 4.06 -5.27
CA GLN A 54 6.46 4.76 -4.35
C GLN A 54 5.31 3.86 -3.90
N LEU A 55 4.65 3.17 -4.85
CA LEU A 55 3.56 2.25 -4.53
C LEU A 55 4.04 1.03 -3.73
N THR A 56 5.27 0.55 -3.96
CA THR A 56 5.87 -0.53 -3.18
C THR A 56 6.15 -0.11 -1.74
N GLY A 57 6.77 1.05 -1.52
CA GLY A 57 7.02 1.57 -0.18
C GLY A 57 5.73 1.74 0.61
N HIS A 58 4.72 2.29 -0.05
CA HIS A 58 3.40 2.46 0.54
C HIS A 58 2.69 1.14 0.82
N ALA A 59 2.70 0.19 -0.13
CA ALA A 59 2.15 -1.15 0.09
C ALA A 59 2.77 -1.86 1.30
N ARG A 60 4.06 -1.68 1.56
CA ARG A 60 4.74 -2.21 2.75
C ARG A 60 4.19 -1.58 4.03
N ALA A 61 4.00 -0.25 4.05
CA ALA A 61 3.39 0.43 5.18
C ALA A 61 1.96 -0.09 5.46
N VAL A 62 1.12 -0.19 4.42
CA VAL A 62 -0.24 -0.77 4.58
C VAL A 62 -0.20 -2.23 5.06
N ALA A 63 0.74 -3.04 4.55
CA ALA A 63 0.89 -4.42 4.98
C ALA A 63 1.32 -4.53 6.46
N THR A 64 2.14 -3.61 6.96
CA THR A 64 2.48 -3.51 8.40
C THR A 64 1.25 -3.22 9.24
N ASP A 65 0.40 -2.28 8.83
CA ASP A 65 -0.85 -1.97 9.55
C ASP A 65 -1.82 -3.16 9.52
N VAL A 66 -1.98 -3.81 8.37
CA VAL A 66 -2.78 -5.04 8.25
C VAL A 66 -2.26 -6.11 9.20
N ARG A 67 -0.93 -6.30 9.28
CA ARG A 67 -0.32 -7.26 10.22
C ARG A 67 -0.61 -6.88 11.67
N HIS A 68 -0.43 -5.62 12.03
CA HIS A 68 -0.74 -5.13 13.38
C HIS A 68 -2.20 -5.43 13.78
N HIS A 69 -3.16 -5.15 12.91
CA HIS A 69 -4.57 -5.48 13.18
C HIS A 69 -4.85 -6.98 13.17
N THR A 70 -4.13 -7.76 12.35
CA THR A 70 -4.25 -9.21 12.29
C THR A 70 -3.77 -9.85 13.59
N ASP A 71 -2.68 -9.34 14.18
CA ASP A 71 -2.09 -9.83 15.42
C ASP A 71 -3.02 -9.64 16.64
N LEU A 72 -3.98 -8.72 16.55
CA LEU A 72 -5.01 -8.48 17.57
C LEU A 72 -6.20 -9.45 17.49
N LEU A 73 -6.30 -10.25 16.43
CA LEU A 73 -7.40 -11.20 16.23
C LEU A 73 -7.10 -12.56 16.86
N ASP A 74 -8.17 -13.27 17.25
CA ASP A 74 -8.08 -14.66 17.69
C ASP A 74 -7.48 -15.56 16.59
N ASP A 75 -6.56 -16.45 17.00
CA ASP A 75 -5.79 -17.33 16.12
C ASP A 75 -6.66 -18.24 15.24
N LYS A 76 -7.89 -18.54 15.67
CA LYS A 76 -8.81 -19.43 14.93
C LYS A 76 -9.86 -18.67 14.13
N SER A 77 -9.78 -17.34 14.11
CA SER A 77 -10.76 -16.51 13.40
C SER A 77 -10.54 -16.55 11.88
N GLY A 78 -11.62 -16.71 11.12
CA GLY A 78 -11.60 -16.65 9.66
C GLY A 78 -11.01 -15.35 9.09
N PRO A 79 -11.30 -14.16 9.66
CA PRO A 79 -10.68 -12.90 9.25
C PRO A 79 -9.15 -12.90 9.37
N ARG A 80 -8.59 -13.49 10.43
CA ARG A 80 -7.15 -13.61 10.63
C ARG A 80 -6.51 -14.48 9.54
N ALA A 81 -7.03 -15.68 9.32
CA ALA A 81 -6.51 -16.59 8.29
C ALA A 81 -6.50 -15.95 6.90
N LEU A 82 -7.56 -15.21 6.55
CA LEU A 82 -7.64 -14.51 5.27
C LEU A 82 -6.67 -13.32 5.18
N ALA A 83 -6.42 -12.62 6.28
CA ALA A 83 -5.42 -11.54 6.32
C ALA A 83 -4.00 -12.09 6.16
N GLU A 84 -3.66 -13.20 6.81
CA GLU A 84 -2.35 -13.86 6.68
C GLU A 84 -2.07 -14.33 5.25
N ILE A 85 -3.07 -14.91 4.56
CA ILE A 85 -2.95 -15.30 3.14
C ILE A 85 -2.64 -14.07 2.26
N ILE A 86 -3.34 -12.96 2.49
CA ILE A 86 -3.15 -11.73 1.72
C ILE A 86 -1.79 -11.11 2.02
N LEU A 87 -1.34 -11.12 3.28
CA LEU A 87 -0.01 -10.64 3.67
C LEU A 87 1.09 -11.49 3.01
N ALA A 88 0.95 -12.82 2.98
CA ALA A 88 1.91 -13.69 2.32
C ALA A 88 1.97 -13.45 0.81
N GLU A 89 0.81 -13.27 0.16
CA GLU A 89 0.75 -12.93 -1.26
C GLU A 89 1.30 -11.54 -1.55
N ALA A 90 1.00 -10.56 -0.70
CA ALA A 90 1.54 -9.20 -0.80
C ALA A 90 3.07 -9.23 -0.72
N GLN A 91 3.63 -9.95 0.26
CA GLN A 91 5.07 -10.10 0.43
C GLN A 91 5.72 -10.70 -0.83
N ARG A 92 5.20 -11.82 -1.34
CA ARG A 92 5.69 -12.44 -2.58
C ARG A 92 5.69 -11.47 -3.76
N ARG A 93 4.63 -10.66 -3.90
CA ARG A 93 4.54 -9.67 -4.97
C ARG A 93 5.53 -8.53 -4.79
N LEU A 94 5.72 -8.06 -3.57
CA LEU A 94 6.61 -6.93 -3.25
C LEU A 94 8.10 -7.30 -3.38
N ASP A 95 8.45 -8.56 -3.18
CA ASP A 95 9.81 -9.07 -3.38
C ASP A 95 10.17 -9.27 -4.85
N ALA A 96 9.18 -9.39 -5.73
CA ALA A 96 9.40 -9.46 -7.17
C ALA A 96 9.99 -8.13 -7.70
N SER A 97 11.00 -8.23 -8.57
CA SER A 97 11.69 -7.08 -9.15
C SER A 97 10.74 -6.12 -9.89
N HIS A 98 11.00 -4.81 -9.73
CA HIS A 98 10.26 -3.74 -10.39
C HIS A 98 10.79 -3.57 -11.81
N LYS A 99 9.89 -3.61 -12.79
CA LYS A 99 10.20 -3.19 -14.16
C LYS A 99 9.60 -1.80 -14.38
N GLY A 100 10.29 -0.92 -15.09
CA GLY A 100 9.78 0.39 -15.50
C GLY A 100 8.70 0.31 -16.58
N THR A 101 7.60 -0.40 -16.29
CA THR A 101 6.50 -0.65 -17.23
C THR A 101 5.16 -0.35 -16.59
N LEU A 102 4.20 0.11 -17.41
CA LEU A 102 2.81 0.35 -17.00
C LEU A 102 2.20 -0.86 -16.27
N ALA A 103 2.43 -2.07 -16.79
CA ALA A 103 1.90 -3.30 -16.18
C ALA A 103 2.44 -3.53 -14.75
N CYS A 104 3.71 -3.21 -14.50
CA CYS A 104 4.29 -3.31 -13.15
C CYS A 104 3.61 -2.33 -12.19
N VAL A 105 3.47 -1.06 -12.61
CA VAL A 105 2.84 -0.02 -11.81
C VAL A 105 1.37 -0.34 -11.51
N GLN A 106 0.61 -0.80 -12.50
CA GLN A 106 -0.78 -1.21 -12.30
C GLN A 106 -0.92 -2.41 -11.36
N ASN A 107 0.00 -3.37 -11.42
CA ASN A 107 0.02 -4.50 -10.49
C ASN A 107 0.31 -4.04 -9.06
N ARG A 108 1.18 -3.05 -8.86
CA ARG A 108 1.40 -2.42 -7.56
C ARG A 108 0.19 -1.64 -7.08
N ALA A 109 -0.47 -0.87 -7.94
CA ALA A 109 -1.68 -0.14 -7.59
C ALA A 109 -2.83 -1.08 -7.17
N ARG A 110 -3.02 -2.19 -7.89
CA ARG A 110 -3.98 -3.24 -7.52
C ARG A 110 -3.65 -3.87 -6.16
N LEU A 111 -2.36 -4.09 -5.87
CA LEU A 111 -1.94 -4.63 -4.59
C LEU A 111 -2.25 -3.67 -3.44
N VAL A 112 -1.92 -2.38 -3.57
CA VAL A 112 -2.23 -1.37 -2.53
C VAL A 112 -3.75 -1.32 -2.28
N ARG A 113 -4.56 -1.30 -3.35
CA ARG A 113 -6.02 -1.31 -3.22
C ARG A 113 -6.53 -2.53 -2.44
N ALA A 114 -6.02 -3.72 -2.75
CA ALA A 114 -6.42 -4.95 -2.05
C ALA A 114 -6.02 -4.92 -0.56
N LEU A 115 -4.88 -4.31 -0.22
CA LEU A 115 -4.43 -4.12 1.16
C LEU A 115 -5.31 -3.12 1.90
N TYR A 116 -5.72 -2.02 1.27
CA TYR A 116 -6.69 -1.08 1.85
C TYR A 116 -8.04 -1.74 2.13
N GLU A 117 -8.60 -2.44 1.15
CA GLU A 117 -9.85 -3.18 1.32
C GLU A 117 -9.76 -4.21 2.46
N ARG A 118 -8.57 -4.77 2.70
CA ARG A 118 -8.33 -5.66 3.85
C ARG A 118 -8.26 -4.90 5.15
N LEU A 119 -7.50 -3.81 5.21
CA LEU A 119 -7.34 -2.98 6.39
C LEU A 119 -8.70 -2.43 6.87
N ASP A 120 -9.55 -1.98 5.94
CA ASP A 120 -10.88 -1.44 6.24
C ASP A 120 -11.84 -2.49 6.82
N ARG A 121 -11.65 -3.77 6.48
CA ARG A 121 -12.43 -4.89 7.05
C ARG A 121 -11.91 -5.35 8.40
N LEU A 122 -10.64 -5.09 8.70
CA LEU A 122 -10.02 -5.42 9.98
C LEU A 122 -10.23 -4.31 11.01
N GLN A 123 -10.37 -3.06 10.56
CA GLN A 123 -10.69 -1.94 11.42
C GLN A 123 -12.18 -1.99 11.78
N PRO A 124 -12.52 -1.83 13.07
CA PRO A 124 -13.92 -1.70 13.47
C PRO A 124 -14.51 -0.48 12.79
N ALA A 125 -15.79 -0.57 12.39
CA ALA A 125 -16.51 0.57 11.86
C ALA A 125 -16.40 1.75 12.84
N PRO A 126 -16.35 3.01 12.36
CA PRO A 126 -16.16 4.19 13.22
C PRO A 126 -17.29 4.48 14.24
N GLY A 127 -18.14 3.50 14.58
CA GLY A 127 -19.14 3.53 15.65
C GLY A 127 -19.02 2.41 16.70
N ASP A 128 -18.08 1.47 16.55
CA ASP A 128 -17.97 0.30 17.45
C ASP A 128 -16.88 0.46 18.53
N ARG A 129 -16.28 1.66 18.60
CA ARG A 129 -15.25 2.00 19.59
C ARG A 129 -15.88 2.68 20.81
N THR A 130 -16.91 2.09 21.39
CA THR A 130 -17.45 2.40 22.73
C THR A 130 -18.38 1.27 23.17
N ALA A 131 -17.90 0.42 24.08
CA ALA A 131 -18.68 -0.25 25.12
C ALA A 131 -17.74 -0.53 26.29
#